data_AF-A0A838BS85-F1
#
_entry.id   AF-A0A838BS85-F1
#
_cell.length_a   1.000
_cell.length_b   1.000
_cell.length_c   1.000
_cell.angle_alpha   90.00
_cell.angle_beta   90.00
_cell.angle_gamma   90.00
#
_symmetry.space_group_name_H-M   'P 1'
#
loop_
_entity.id
_entity.type
_entity.pdbx_description
1 polymer ?
#
loop_
_entity_poly.entity_id
_entity_poly.type
_entity_poly.pdbx_seq_one_letter_code
_entity_poly.pdbx_strand_id
1 'polypeptide(L)'
;MDFLATISGATGSLFLTLISFLVVLTVVVFIHEFGHFWVGRLCGVGVTAFSIGFGRELIGWTDKKGTRWKICAIPLGGYVKFVGDLNAASVPDQDELDRMPLAERSISFPHQNVAKRAAIVAAGPIANFILAIAIFAGFNYFSGRQVLEPRIEAVQPGSAAEKAGFQPKDLILTVDGRQIQTFADMQLIVSSSAGEPLDFTVERNGQMVALTATPNLVERTSPFGKQRIGLLGVEASRDPAAIKRLTYSPWGAVKAAVGETWSLVERTLNFIRRLAMGWESTDQLSGPIGIARASGTAFDVGGVYSLVSLIGFMSVSIGLINLFPIPLLDGGHLLFYAIEAVRGRPLSEKAQEIGFRIGFALVAMLMLFATWNDLVHLGTSFLARGS
;
A
#
# COMPACT_ATOMS: atom_id res chain seq x y z
N MET A 1 -42.33 -0.96 -16.42
CA MET A 1 -41.33 -2.04 -16.27
C MET A 1 -39.93 -1.48 -15.99
N ASP A 2 -39.65 -0.22 -16.34
CA ASP A 2 -38.34 0.42 -16.10
C ASP A 2 -37.98 0.65 -14.63
N PHE A 3 -38.96 0.91 -13.75
CA PHE A 3 -38.69 1.11 -12.31
C PHE A 3 -38.17 -0.16 -11.61
N LEU A 4 -38.76 -1.33 -11.93
CA LEU A 4 -38.30 -2.60 -11.39
C LEU A 4 -36.95 -3.03 -11.97
N ALA A 5 -36.68 -2.73 -13.25
CA ALA A 5 -35.38 -2.92 -13.88
C ALA A 5 -34.29 -1.98 -13.32
N THR A 6 -34.67 -0.76 -12.93
CA THR A 6 -33.75 0.21 -12.30
C THR A 6 -33.43 -0.18 -10.87
N ILE A 7 -34.42 -0.66 -10.10
CA ILE A 7 -34.20 -1.18 -8.75
C ILE A 7 -33.41 -2.48 -8.78
N SER A 8 -33.69 -3.40 -9.70
CA SER A 8 -32.90 -4.64 -9.84
C SER A 8 -31.46 -4.36 -10.28
N GLY A 9 -31.24 -3.38 -11.16
CA GLY A 9 -29.90 -2.92 -11.55
C GLY A 9 -29.13 -2.26 -10.41
N ALA A 10 -29.77 -1.38 -9.64
CA ALA A 10 -29.15 -0.69 -8.50
C ALA A 10 -28.83 -1.65 -7.34
N THR A 11 -29.72 -2.61 -7.05
CA THR A 11 -29.50 -3.64 -6.03
C THR A 11 -28.41 -4.63 -6.45
N GLY A 12 -28.33 -5.00 -7.73
CA GLY A 12 -27.25 -5.83 -8.26
C GLY A 12 -25.88 -5.16 -8.14
N SER A 13 -25.79 -3.86 -8.46
CA SER A 13 -24.56 -3.08 -8.34
C SER A 13 -24.10 -2.93 -6.87
N LEU A 14 -25.04 -2.69 -5.95
CA LEU A 14 -24.72 -2.62 -4.52
C LEU A 14 -24.25 -3.97 -3.97
N PHE A 15 -24.91 -5.07 -4.34
CA PHE A 15 -24.54 -6.42 -3.92
C PHE A 15 -23.12 -6.78 -4.39
N LEU A 16 -22.80 -6.52 -5.67
CA LEU A 16 -21.46 -6.74 -6.22
C LEU A 16 -20.41 -5.86 -5.53
N THR A 17 -20.74 -4.61 -5.22
CA THR A 17 -19.86 -3.71 -4.47
C THR A 17 -19.53 -4.28 -3.10
N LEU A 18 -20.54 -4.73 -2.35
CA LEU A 18 -20.36 -5.31 -1.03
C LEU A 18 -19.56 -6.62 -1.07
N ILE A 19 -19.86 -7.52 -2.00
CA ILE A 19 -19.08 -8.76 -2.15
C ILE A 19 -17.63 -8.45 -2.51
N SER A 20 -17.40 -7.57 -3.48
CA SER A 20 -16.06 -7.17 -3.90
C SER A 20 -15.26 -6.59 -2.74
N PHE A 21 -15.88 -5.70 -1.97
CA PHE A 21 -15.30 -5.15 -0.75
C PHE A 21 -14.94 -6.22 0.27
N LEU A 22 -15.86 -7.14 0.56
CA LEU A 22 -15.65 -8.22 1.52
C LEU A 22 -14.53 -9.16 1.07
N VAL A 23 -14.42 -9.47 -0.22
CA VAL A 23 -13.34 -10.30 -0.77
C VAL A 23 -11.99 -9.60 -0.57
N VAL A 24 -11.88 -8.33 -0.97
CA VAL A 24 -10.63 -7.55 -0.83
C VAL A 24 -10.21 -7.49 0.65
N LEU A 25 -11.14 -7.12 1.53
CA LEU A 25 -10.88 -7.00 2.96
C LEU A 25 -10.48 -8.33 3.59
N THR A 26 -11.22 -9.40 3.28
CA THR A 26 -10.96 -10.75 3.81
C THR A 26 -9.59 -11.24 3.41
N VAL A 27 -9.20 -11.09 2.13
CA VAL A 27 -7.88 -11.55 1.65
C VAL A 27 -6.75 -10.79 2.33
N VAL A 28 -6.83 -9.45 2.37
CA VAL A 28 -5.74 -8.63 2.94
C VAL A 28 -5.60 -8.89 4.44
N VAL A 29 -6.72 -8.90 5.18
CA VAL A 29 -6.66 -9.15 6.63
C VAL A 29 -6.23 -10.59 6.91
N PHE A 30 -6.74 -11.58 6.18
CA PHE A 30 -6.33 -12.96 6.36
C PHE A 30 -4.82 -13.14 6.20
N ILE A 31 -4.22 -12.57 5.16
CA ILE A 31 -2.77 -12.69 4.91
C ILE A 31 -1.97 -11.98 6.00
N HIS A 32 -2.43 -10.83 6.47
CA HIS A 32 -1.85 -10.12 7.59
C HIS A 32 -1.85 -10.98 8.86
N GLU A 33 -3.02 -11.48 9.28
CA GLU A 33 -3.15 -12.37 10.44
C GLU A 33 -2.32 -13.66 10.26
N PHE A 34 -2.30 -14.21 9.05
CA PHE A 34 -1.52 -15.39 8.73
C PHE A 34 -0.02 -15.17 8.92
N GLY A 35 0.48 -13.96 8.67
CA GLY A 35 1.87 -13.57 8.95
C GLY A 35 2.21 -13.74 10.43
N HIS A 36 1.42 -13.13 11.33
CA HIS A 36 1.61 -13.29 12.78
C HIS A 36 1.51 -14.75 13.19
N PHE A 37 0.47 -15.44 12.74
CA PHE A 37 0.23 -16.86 13.03
C PHE A 37 1.41 -17.75 12.66
N TRP A 38 1.91 -17.59 11.44
CA TRP A 38 2.97 -18.43 10.90
C TRP A 38 4.27 -18.23 11.66
N VAL A 39 4.70 -16.98 11.87
CA VAL A 39 5.94 -16.67 12.59
C VAL A 39 5.81 -17.00 14.08
N GLY A 40 4.64 -16.81 14.69
CA GLY A 40 4.36 -17.22 16.05
C GLY A 40 4.57 -18.72 16.26
N ARG A 41 4.04 -19.55 15.35
CA ARG A 41 4.27 -20.99 15.39
C ARG A 41 5.73 -21.37 15.17
N LEU A 42 6.44 -20.70 14.26
CA LEU A 42 7.87 -20.94 14.04
C LEU A 42 8.71 -20.58 15.28
N CYS A 43 8.28 -19.57 16.04
CA CYS A 43 8.93 -19.15 17.28
C CYS A 43 8.60 -20.04 18.51
N GLY A 44 7.72 -21.05 18.32
CA GLY A 44 7.28 -21.97 19.36
C GLY A 44 6.16 -21.42 20.25
N VAL A 45 5.51 -20.34 19.83
CA VAL A 45 4.39 -19.73 20.58
C VAL A 45 3.10 -20.48 20.27
N GLY A 46 2.37 -20.85 21.31
CA GLY A 46 1.06 -21.48 21.20
C GLY A 46 0.03 -20.52 20.63
N VAL A 47 -0.82 -21.01 19.72
CA VAL A 47 -1.93 -20.24 19.15
C VAL A 47 -3.24 -20.90 19.54
N THR A 48 -4.10 -20.18 20.25
CA THR A 48 -5.39 -20.70 20.72
C THR A 48 -6.49 -20.52 19.68
N ALA A 49 -6.48 -19.41 18.93
CA ALA A 49 -7.47 -19.14 17.90
C ALA A 49 -6.87 -18.39 16.70
N PHE A 50 -7.41 -18.69 15.52
CA PHE A 50 -7.25 -17.91 14.30
C PHE A 50 -8.64 -17.56 13.79
N SER A 51 -8.99 -16.28 13.74
CA SER A 51 -10.35 -15.84 13.39
C SER A 51 -10.34 -14.96 12.14
N ILE A 52 -11.22 -15.30 11.20
CA ILE A 52 -11.62 -14.41 10.12
C ILE A 52 -12.94 -13.75 10.55
N GLY A 53 -12.89 -12.44 10.77
CA GLY A 53 -14.00 -11.66 11.30
C GLY A 53 -14.12 -11.70 12.82
N PHE A 54 -15.16 -11.01 13.30
CA PHE A 54 -15.49 -10.81 14.71
C PHE A 54 -16.91 -11.28 15.06
N GLY A 55 -17.19 -11.41 16.36
CA GLY A 55 -18.52 -11.73 16.89
C GLY A 55 -18.80 -13.24 16.96
N ARG A 56 -20.06 -13.63 16.73
CA ARG A 56 -20.49 -15.03 16.85
C ARG A 56 -19.79 -15.90 15.80
N GLU A 57 -19.19 -16.99 16.26
CA GLU A 57 -18.61 -18.02 15.39
C GLU A 57 -19.72 -18.68 14.56
N LEU A 58 -19.57 -18.66 13.24
CA LEU A 58 -20.48 -19.34 12.30
C LEU A 58 -19.99 -20.75 12.01
N ILE A 59 -18.70 -20.87 11.71
CA ILE A 59 -18.04 -22.13 11.35
C ILE A 59 -16.67 -22.12 12.02
N GLY A 60 -16.25 -23.27 12.55
CA GLY A 60 -14.88 -23.41 13.01
C GLY A 60 -14.47 -24.85 13.27
N TRP A 61 -13.17 -25.07 13.28
CA TRP A 61 -12.55 -26.37 13.50
C TRP A 61 -11.25 -26.21 14.29
N THR A 62 -10.85 -27.25 15.03
CA THR A 62 -9.59 -27.24 15.77
C THR A 62 -8.57 -28.07 15.00
N ASP A 63 -7.39 -27.49 14.72
CA ASP A 63 -6.32 -28.21 14.04
C ASP A 63 -5.55 -29.15 14.99
N LYS A 64 -4.68 -29.99 14.43
CA LYS A 64 -3.87 -30.98 15.19
C LYS A 64 -2.94 -30.35 16.22
N LYS A 65 -2.67 -29.05 16.12
CA LYS A 65 -1.81 -28.29 17.03
C LYS A 65 -2.63 -27.48 18.05
N GLY A 66 -3.95 -27.70 18.12
CA GLY A 66 -4.83 -27.10 19.12
C GLY A 66 -5.35 -25.71 18.78
N THR A 67 -5.10 -25.17 17.57
CA THR A 67 -5.63 -23.86 17.18
C THR A 67 -7.06 -24.00 16.67
N ARG A 68 -7.97 -23.21 17.24
CA ARG A 68 -9.35 -23.09 16.77
C ARG A 68 -9.43 -22.06 15.63
N TRP A 69 -9.62 -22.56 14.42
CA TRP A 69 -9.89 -21.77 13.22
C TRP A 69 -11.38 -21.40 13.21
N LYS A 70 -11.69 -20.12 12.99
CA LYS A 70 -13.05 -19.58 13.07
C LYS A 70 -13.35 -18.65 11.91
N ILE A 71 -14.57 -18.74 11.40
CA ILE A 71 -15.19 -17.74 10.53
C ILE A 71 -16.37 -17.17 11.32
N CYS A 72 -16.36 -15.86 11.55
CA CYS A 72 -17.34 -15.18 12.38
C CYS A 72 -18.33 -14.35 11.56
N ALA A 73 -19.45 -13.97 12.18
CA ALA A 73 -20.55 -13.29 11.52
C ALA A 73 -20.23 -11.89 10.97
N ILE A 74 -19.26 -11.19 11.56
CA ILE A 74 -18.85 -9.85 11.13
C ILE A 74 -17.54 -9.99 10.35
N PRO A 75 -17.53 -9.94 9.02
CA PRO A 75 -16.33 -10.15 8.19
C PRO A 75 -15.39 -8.92 8.12
N LEU A 76 -15.50 -8.00 9.08
CA LEU A 76 -14.75 -6.75 9.12
C LEU A 76 -13.48 -6.91 9.95
N GLY A 77 -12.53 -7.72 9.49
CA GLY A 77 -11.23 -7.91 10.15
C GLY A 77 -10.93 -9.36 10.49
N GLY A 78 -10.06 -9.57 11.48
CA GLY A 78 -9.58 -10.87 11.91
C GLY A 78 -8.64 -10.70 13.11
N TYR A 79 -8.26 -11.81 13.73
CA TYR A 79 -7.23 -11.80 14.77
C TYR A 79 -6.59 -13.19 14.94
N VAL A 80 -5.33 -13.18 15.37
CA VAL A 80 -4.64 -14.35 15.94
C VAL A 80 -4.55 -14.20 17.45
N LYS A 81 -5.01 -15.20 18.21
CA LYS A 81 -4.89 -15.21 19.67
C LYS A 81 -3.77 -16.14 20.11
N PHE A 82 -2.68 -15.59 20.63
CA PHE A 82 -1.60 -16.39 21.21
C PHE A 82 -1.90 -16.80 22.66
N VAL A 83 -1.22 -17.84 23.14
CA VAL A 83 -1.28 -18.24 24.55
C VAL A 83 -0.70 -17.10 25.41
N GLY A 84 -1.43 -16.67 26.43
CA GLY A 84 -1.06 -15.55 27.29
C GLY A 84 -1.49 -14.17 26.80
N ASP A 85 -2.11 -14.06 25.62
CA ASP A 85 -2.84 -12.84 25.23
C ASP A 85 -4.26 -12.89 25.78
N LEU A 86 -4.73 -11.85 26.47
CA LEU A 86 -6.11 -11.88 27.00
C LEU A 86 -7.15 -11.47 25.98
N ASN A 87 -6.88 -10.44 25.18
CA ASN A 87 -7.87 -9.80 24.32
C ASN A 87 -7.35 -9.57 22.89
N ALA A 88 -8.28 -9.33 21.95
CA ALA A 88 -7.98 -9.02 20.54
C ALA A 88 -7.12 -7.76 20.33
N ALA A 89 -6.86 -6.99 21.39
CA ALA A 89 -5.97 -5.83 21.41
C ALA A 89 -4.64 -6.09 22.15
N SER A 90 -4.31 -7.35 22.44
CA SER A 90 -3.03 -7.80 23.01
C SER A 90 -2.59 -7.07 24.30
N VAL A 91 -3.54 -6.79 25.19
CA VAL A 91 -3.27 -6.28 26.54
C VAL A 91 -3.06 -7.47 27.49
N PRO A 92 -1.91 -7.60 28.19
CA PRO A 92 -1.70 -8.62 29.21
C PRO A 92 -2.38 -8.25 30.54
N ASP A 93 -2.81 -9.28 31.27
CA ASP A 93 -3.39 -9.29 32.61
C ASP A 93 -2.38 -10.08 33.42
N GLN A 94 -1.64 -9.35 34.24
CA GLN A 94 -0.50 -9.91 34.94
C GLN A 94 -0.95 -10.93 35.99
N ASP A 95 -2.19 -10.85 36.50
CA ASP A 95 -2.70 -11.81 37.47
C ASP A 95 -2.91 -13.21 36.85
N GLU A 96 -3.31 -13.30 35.58
CA GLU A 96 -3.37 -14.58 34.86
C GLU A 96 -1.98 -15.08 34.45
N LEU A 97 -1.07 -14.18 34.03
CA LEU A 97 0.30 -14.54 33.67
C LEU A 97 1.09 -15.08 34.86
N ASP A 98 0.91 -14.48 36.04
CA ASP A 98 1.57 -14.91 37.28
C ASP A 98 1.05 -16.26 37.76
N ARG A 99 -0.22 -16.58 37.49
CA ARG A 99 -0.85 -17.87 37.81
C ARG A 99 -0.60 -18.95 36.75
N MET A 100 -0.01 -18.60 35.60
CA MET A 100 0.22 -19.53 34.50
C MET A 100 1.23 -20.64 34.89
N PRO A 101 0.89 -21.93 34.69
CA PRO A 101 1.80 -23.05 34.96
C PRO A 101 3.12 -22.91 34.19
N LEU A 102 4.24 -23.33 34.79
CA LEU A 102 5.58 -23.21 34.18
C LEU A 102 5.68 -23.82 32.78
N ALA A 103 4.94 -24.90 32.51
CA ALA A 103 4.89 -25.56 31.21
C ALA A 103 4.19 -24.73 30.11
N GLU A 104 3.26 -23.85 30.49
CA GLU A 104 2.53 -22.97 29.56
C GLU A 104 3.30 -21.66 29.33
N ARG A 105 4.11 -21.23 30.30
CA ARG A 105 4.95 -20.02 30.15
C ARG A 105 5.90 -20.11 28.97
N SER A 106 6.49 -21.28 28.70
CA SER A 106 7.42 -21.47 27.57
C SER A 106 6.80 -21.29 26.19
N ILE A 107 5.48 -21.50 26.06
CA ILE A 107 4.72 -21.34 24.82
C ILE A 107 3.91 -20.04 24.78
N SER A 108 3.91 -19.27 25.87
CA SER A 108 3.16 -18.02 25.95
C SER A 108 3.90 -16.88 25.25
N PHE A 109 3.14 -16.00 24.60
CA PHE A 109 3.66 -14.86 23.87
C PHE A 109 4.34 -13.82 24.77
N PRO A 110 3.74 -13.39 25.91
CA PRO A 110 4.34 -12.36 26.76
C PRO A 110 5.67 -12.78 27.38
N HIS A 111 5.90 -14.08 27.62
CA HIS A 111 7.14 -14.59 28.20
C HIS A 111 8.25 -14.84 27.16
N GLN A 112 7.99 -14.68 25.86
CA GLN A 112 9.05 -14.74 24.86
C GLN A 112 9.98 -13.53 24.96
N ASN A 113 11.22 -13.70 24.49
CA ASN A 113 12.15 -12.58 24.37
C ASN A 113 11.63 -11.52 23.39
N VAL A 114 12.12 -10.29 23.55
CA VAL A 114 11.72 -9.13 22.75
C VAL A 114 11.90 -9.37 21.25
N ALA A 115 12.97 -10.04 20.85
CA ALA A 115 13.25 -10.31 19.44
C ALA A 115 12.19 -11.22 18.79
N LYS A 116 11.77 -12.29 19.47
CA LYS A 116 10.69 -13.16 19.01
C LYS A 116 9.36 -12.41 18.96
N ARG A 117 9.01 -11.65 20.01
CA ARG A 117 7.77 -10.87 20.01
C ARG A 117 7.75 -9.85 18.87
N ALA A 118 8.85 -9.14 18.66
CA ALA A 118 9.01 -8.20 17.56
C ALA A 118 8.92 -8.88 16.18
N ALA A 119 9.55 -10.05 16.00
CA ALA A 119 9.46 -10.81 14.75
C ALA A 119 8.01 -11.25 14.45
N ILE A 120 7.27 -11.72 15.45
CA ILE A 120 5.87 -12.13 15.31
C ILE A 120 5.00 -10.94 14.94
N VAL A 121 5.16 -9.81 15.63
CA VAL A 121 4.38 -8.59 15.34
C VAL A 121 4.75 -8.00 13.97
N ALA A 122 6.02 -7.97 13.59
CA ALA A 122 6.41 -7.48 12.26
C ALA A 122 5.96 -8.40 11.12
N ALA A 123 5.68 -9.68 11.40
CA ALA A 123 5.34 -10.66 10.38
C ALA A 123 4.03 -10.37 9.65
N GLY A 124 3.02 -9.80 10.33
CA GLY A 124 1.76 -9.46 9.70
C GLY A 124 1.90 -8.40 8.61
N PRO A 125 2.47 -7.22 8.92
CA PRO A 125 2.76 -6.21 7.90
C PRO A 125 3.65 -6.71 6.78
N ILE A 126 4.70 -7.48 7.11
CA ILE A 126 5.62 -8.06 6.12
C ILE A 126 4.89 -9.04 5.18
N ALA A 127 3.97 -9.85 5.69
CA ALA A 127 3.17 -10.77 4.87
C ALA A 127 2.33 -10.01 3.82
N ASN A 128 1.81 -8.85 4.17
CA ASN A 128 1.12 -7.96 3.23
C ASN A 128 2.06 -7.41 2.14
N PHE A 129 3.26 -6.95 2.50
CA PHE A 129 4.24 -6.56 1.48
C PHE A 129 4.61 -7.72 0.54
N ILE A 130 4.78 -8.93 1.08
CA ILE A 130 5.04 -10.14 0.28
C ILE A 130 3.88 -10.43 -0.67
N LEU A 131 2.64 -10.34 -0.22
CA LEU A 131 1.45 -10.53 -1.05
C LEU A 131 1.40 -9.52 -2.20
N ALA A 132 1.62 -8.23 -1.90
CA ALA A 132 1.63 -7.19 -2.91
C ALA A 132 2.71 -7.43 -3.97
N ILE A 133 3.95 -7.76 -3.53
CA ILE A 133 5.05 -8.08 -4.45
C ILE A 133 4.71 -9.30 -5.30
N ALA A 134 4.10 -10.34 -4.72
CA ALA A 134 3.69 -11.53 -5.47
C ALA A 134 2.62 -11.21 -6.53
N ILE A 135 1.63 -10.38 -6.19
CA ILE A 135 0.58 -9.94 -7.11
C ILE A 135 1.18 -9.11 -8.26
N PHE A 136 1.98 -8.08 -7.95
CA PHE A 136 2.58 -7.23 -8.97
C PHE A 136 3.60 -8.01 -9.82
N ALA A 137 4.35 -8.94 -9.24
CA ALA A 137 5.27 -9.79 -10.00
C ALA A 137 4.49 -10.71 -10.94
N GLY A 138 3.37 -11.28 -10.50
CA GLY A 138 2.46 -12.04 -11.34
C GLY A 138 1.95 -11.22 -12.52
N PHE A 139 1.48 -10.00 -12.29
CA PHE A 139 1.04 -9.10 -13.37
C PHE A 139 2.17 -8.71 -14.31
N ASN A 140 3.32 -8.29 -13.78
CA ASN A 140 4.47 -7.93 -14.60
C ASN A 140 4.95 -9.12 -15.45
N TYR A 141 4.85 -10.35 -14.96
CA TYR A 141 5.20 -11.55 -15.71
C TYR A 141 4.16 -11.92 -16.78
N PHE A 142 2.88 -12.07 -16.40
CA PHE A 142 1.84 -12.57 -17.30
C PHE A 142 1.25 -11.49 -18.21
N SER A 143 1.09 -10.27 -17.69
CA SER A 143 0.47 -9.14 -18.38
C SER A 143 1.49 -8.10 -18.86
N GLY A 144 2.74 -8.18 -18.42
CA GLY A 144 3.72 -7.11 -18.66
C GLY A 144 3.29 -5.80 -18.01
N ARG A 145 4.01 -4.72 -18.32
CA ARG A 145 3.66 -3.36 -17.90
C ARG A 145 3.37 -2.51 -19.12
N GLN A 146 2.24 -1.81 -19.09
CA GLN A 146 1.97 -0.75 -20.05
C GLN A 146 2.81 0.47 -19.66
N VAL A 147 3.73 0.85 -20.53
CA VAL A 147 4.62 1.98 -20.32
C VAL A 147 4.53 2.91 -21.51
N LEU A 148 4.61 4.21 -21.23
CA LEU A 148 4.76 5.19 -22.29
C LEU A 148 6.20 5.14 -22.78
N GLU A 149 6.38 4.87 -24.07
CA GLU A 149 7.70 4.92 -24.67
C GLU A 149 8.36 6.29 -24.48
N PRO A 150 9.69 6.37 -24.34
CA PRO A 150 10.44 7.61 -24.26
C PRO A 150 10.54 8.31 -25.63
N ARG A 151 9.39 8.46 -26.31
CA ARG A 151 9.25 9.12 -27.61
C ARG A 151 8.83 10.57 -27.40
N ILE A 152 9.53 11.46 -28.07
CA ILE A 152 9.23 12.90 -28.06
C ILE A 152 8.04 13.16 -28.97
N GLU A 153 6.98 13.78 -28.44
CA GLU A 153 5.87 14.31 -29.23
C GLU A 153 6.24 15.64 -29.87
N ALA A 154 6.71 16.56 -29.03
CA ALA A 154 7.04 17.93 -29.40
C ALA A 154 8.25 18.42 -28.62
N VAL A 155 8.96 19.37 -29.21
CA VAL A 155 10.08 20.07 -28.59
C VAL A 155 9.67 21.52 -28.40
N GLN A 156 9.84 22.05 -27.19
CA GLN A 156 9.47 23.42 -26.87
C GLN A 156 10.47 24.41 -27.50
N PRO A 157 10.00 25.50 -28.13
CA PRO A 157 10.89 26.53 -28.66
C PRO A 157 11.76 27.18 -27.57
N GLY A 158 13.03 27.44 -27.89
CA GLY A 158 14.02 28.01 -26.98
C GLY A 158 14.54 27.06 -25.89
N SER A 159 14.08 25.81 -25.87
CA SER A 159 14.43 24.84 -24.85
C SER A 159 15.85 24.28 -24.98
N ALA A 160 16.30 23.56 -23.95
CA ALA A 160 17.56 22.82 -24.00
C ALA A 160 17.52 21.72 -25.07
N ALA A 161 16.37 21.06 -25.25
CA ALA A 161 16.17 20.06 -26.30
C ALA A 161 16.28 20.66 -27.71
N GLU A 162 15.67 21.81 -27.95
CA GLU A 162 15.77 22.46 -29.27
C GLU A 162 17.22 22.82 -29.59
N LYS A 163 17.93 23.42 -28.63
CA LYS A 163 19.36 23.79 -28.79
C LYS A 163 20.26 22.58 -29.03
N ALA A 164 19.94 21.45 -28.43
CA ALA A 164 20.66 20.19 -28.61
C ALA A 164 20.26 19.45 -29.90
N GLY A 165 19.25 19.92 -30.63
CA GLY A 165 18.85 19.36 -31.92
C GLY A 165 17.92 18.14 -31.83
N PHE A 166 17.18 17.98 -30.72
CA PHE A 166 16.09 16.99 -30.65
C PHE A 166 14.97 17.34 -31.62
N GLN A 167 14.28 16.31 -32.11
CA GLN A 167 13.16 16.46 -33.04
C GLN A 167 11.93 15.67 -32.55
N PRO A 168 10.72 16.09 -32.95
CA PRO A 168 9.53 15.28 -32.81
C PRO A 168 9.76 13.85 -33.36
N LYS A 169 9.20 12.87 -32.67
CA LYS A 169 9.28 11.41 -32.94
C LYS A 169 10.60 10.73 -32.61
N ASP A 170 11.64 11.46 -32.20
CA ASP A 170 12.86 10.84 -31.66
C ASP A 170 12.50 9.88 -30.52
N LEU A 171 13.03 8.66 -30.57
CA LEU A 171 12.91 7.68 -29.49
C LEU A 171 14.20 7.67 -28.69
N ILE A 172 14.14 8.04 -27.41
CA ILE A 172 15.33 8.11 -26.56
C ILE A 172 15.66 6.71 -26.06
N LEU A 173 16.86 6.22 -26.40
CA LEU A 173 17.31 4.87 -26.07
C LEU A 173 18.21 4.85 -24.84
N THR A 174 19.12 5.83 -24.73
CA THR A 174 20.01 5.94 -23.56
C THR A 174 20.24 7.39 -23.13
N VAL A 175 20.54 7.56 -21.85
CA VAL A 175 21.05 8.81 -21.24
C VAL A 175 22.26 8.45 -20.40
N ASP A 176 23.43 9.03 -20.69
CA ASP A 176 24.73 8.72 -20.09
C ASP A 176 25.04 7.20 -20.07
N GLY A 177 24.73 6.53 -21.18
CA GLY A 177 24.90 5.08 -21.33
C GLY A 177 23.90 4.22 -20.53
N ARG A 178 22.97 4.81 -19.77
CA ARG A 178 21.88 4.10 -19.10
C ARG A 178 20.72 3.90 -20.06
N GLN A 179 20.21 2.67 -20.17
CA GLN A 179 19.03 2.38 -20.98
C GLN A 179 17.78 3.07 -20.44
N ILE A 180 17.04 3.72 -21.33
CA ILE A 180 15.74 4.31 -21.06
C ILE A 180 14.67 3.42 -21.67
N GLN A 181 13.77 2.92 -20.83
CA GLN A 181 12.67 2.07 -21.29
C GLN A 181 11.34 2.82 -21.31
N THR A 182 11.22 3.87 -20.50
CA THR A 182 10.00 4.66 -20.37
C THR A 182 10.28 6.15 -20.37
N PHE A 183 9.29 6.95 -20.76
CA PHE A 183 9.38 8.41 -20.66
C PHE A 183 9.61 8.89 -19.22
N ALA A 184 9.07 8.16 -18.23
CA ALA A 184 9.26 8.46 -16.81
C ALA A 184 10.72 8.27 -16.36
N ASP A 185 11.41 7.24 -16.87
CA ASP A 185 12.83 7.00 -16.56
C ASP A 185 13.69 8.18 -17.03
N MET A 186 13.43 8.67 -18.24
CA MET A 186 14.09 9.86 -18.78
C MET A 186 13.80 11.08 -17.91
N GLN A 187 12.53 11.31 -17.57
CA GLN A 187 12.13 12.49 -16.77
C GLN A 187 12.82 12.51 -15.40
N LEU A 188 13.00 11.35 -14.77
CA LEU A 188 13.70 11.22 -13.49
C LEU A 188 15.17 11.66 -13.60
N ILE A 189 15.89 11.19 -14.64
CA ILE A 189 17.30 11.57 -14.86
C ILE A 189 17.43 13.05 -15.20
N VAL A 190 16.61 13.54 -16.14
CA VAL A 190 16.63 14.95 -16.57
C VAL A 190 16.31 15.89 -15.41
N SER A 191 15.31 15.57 -14.59
CA SER A 191 14.89 16.45 -13.49
C SER A 191 15.94 16.59 -12.39
N SER A 192 16.81 15.59 -12.22
CA SER A 192 17.89 15.58 -11.24
C SER A 192 19.24 16.12 -11.75
N SER A 193 19.38 16.36 -13.05
CA SER A 193 20.65 16.76 -13.70
C SER A 193 20.63 18.22 -14.18
N ALA A 194 20.09 19.12 -13.35
CA ALA A 194 19.94 20.53 -13.73
C ALA A 194 21.30 21.21 -13.94
N GLY A 195 21.53 21.76 -15.14
CA GLY A 195 22.80 22.43 -15.47
C GLY A 195 23.97 21.50 -15.77
N GLU A 196 23.78 20.18 -15.73
CA GLU A 196 24.80 19.19 -16.09
C GLU A 196 24.56 18.70 -17.54
N PRO A 197 25.60 18.60 -18.38
CA PRO A 197 25.45 18.04 -19.72
C PRO A 197 25.15 16.54 -19.62
N LEU A 198 24.13 16.11 -20.34
CA LEU A 198 23.73 14.70 -20.47
C LEU A 198 23.93 14.25 -21.92
N ASP A 199 24.48 13.05 -22.10
CA ASP A 199 24.68 12.42 -23.39
C ASP A 199 23.52 11.48 -23.72
N PHE A 200 22.77 11.83 -24.76
CA PHE A 200 21.62 11.08 -25.24
C PHE A 200 21.97 10.28 -26.49
N THR A 201 21.48 9.06 -26.56
CA THR A 201 21.37 8.34 -27.83
C THR A 201 19.90 8.20 -28.19
N VAL A 202 19.53 8.74 -29.35
CA VAL A 202 18.15 8.67 -29.86
C VAL A 202 18.09 7.88 -31.17
N GLU A 203 16.99 7.18 -31.39
CA GLU A 203 16.63 6.63 -32.68
C GLU A 203 15.79 7.67 -33.44
N ARG A 204 16.32 8.14 -34.57
CA ARG A 204 15.65 9.06 -35.49
C ARG A 204 15.56 8.39 -36.86
N ASN A 205 14.34 8.10 -37.32
CA ASN A 205 14.09 7.43 -38.60
C ASN A 205 14.91 6.12 -38.79
N GLY A 206 15.06 5.33 -37.72
CA GLY A 206 15.83 4.09 -37.73
C GLY A 206 17.35 4.25 -37.62
N GLN A 207 17.86 5.48 -37.49
CA GLN A 207 19.28 5.76 -37.29
C GLN A 207 19.57 6.20 -35.85
N MET A 208 20.72 5.77 -35.33
CA MET A 208 21.21 6.17 -34.02
C MET A 208 21.88 7.54 -34.13
N VAL A 209 21.38 8.52 -33.39
CA VAL A 209 21.90 9.88 -33.32
C VAL A 209 22.34 10.16 -31.88
N ALA A 210 23.59 10.57 -31.71
CA ALA A 210 24.09 11.04 -30.42
C ALA A 210 23.82 12.54 -30.29
N LEU A 211 23.23 12.97 -29.17
CA LEU A 211 22.93 14.36 -28.87
C LEU A 211 23.41 14.66 -27.45
N THR A 212 24.03 15.81 -27.22
CA THR A 212 24.38 16.26 -25.86
C THR A 212 23.50 17.45 -25.50
N ALA A 213 22.82 17.39 -24.36
CA ALA A 213 21.96 18.46 -23.91
C ALA A 213 22.13 18.74 -22.43
N THR A 214 22.13 20.02 -22.07
CA THR A 214 22.19 20.48 -20.68
C THR A 214 20.81 20.94 -20.25
N PRO A 215 20.09 20.20 -19.37
CA PRO A 215 18.78 20.61 -18.89
C PRO A 215 18.80 21.99 -18.24
N ASN A 216 17.86 22.85 -18.61
CA ASN A 216 17.76 24.18 -18.03
C ASN A 216 17.40 24.09 -16.55
N LEU A 217 18.08 24.85 -15.71
CA LEU A 217 17.74 24.97 -14.30
C LEU A 217 16.50 25.85 -14.16
N VAL A 218 15.41 25.27 -13.66
CA VAL A 218 14.18 25.98 -13.35
C VAL A 218 13.94 25.89 -11.85
N GLU A 219 13.81 27.05 -11.20
CA GLU A 219 13.31 27.10 -9.82
C GLU A 219 11.80 26.92 -9.85
N ARG A 220 11.32 25.77 -9.36
CA ARG A 220 9.91 25.61 -9.02
C ARG A 220 9.72 25.88 -7.54
N THR A 221 8.83 26.81 -7.25
CA THR A 221 8.29 26.96 -5.91
C THR A 221 7.40 25.76 -5.64
N SER A 222 7.94 24.84 -4.87
CA SER A 222 7.18 23.73 -4.28
C SER A 222 6.68 24.20 -2.92
N PRO A 223 5.60 23.60 -2.38
CA PRO A 223 5.21 23.82 -0.99
C PRO A 223 6.37 23.55 0.00
N PHE A 224 7.33 22.69 -0.37
CA PHE A 224 8.56 22.38 0.37
C PHE A 224 9.68 23.44 0.25
N GLY A 225 9.41 24.58 -0.38
CA GLY A 225 10.40 25.61 -0.70
C GLY A 225 10.81 25.61 -2.17
N LYS A 226 11.80 26.43 -2.50
CA LYS A 226 12.33 26.51 -3.87
C LYS A 226 13.15 25.26 -4.19
N GLN A 227 12.68 24.45 -5.13
CA GLN A 227 13.43 23.34 -5.69
C GLN A 227 13.95 23.70 -7.07
N ARG A 228 15.22 23.35 -7.32
CA ARG A 228 15.86 23.47 -8.62
C ARG A 228 15.65 22.15 -9.34
N ILE A 229 14.98 22.18 -10.49
CA ILE A 229 14.75 21.01 -11.34
C ILE A 229 15.34 21.24 -12.72
N GLY A 230 15.84 20.17 -13.33
CA GLY A 230 16.28 20.19 -14.72
C GLY A 230 15.09 20.10 -15.66
N LEU A 231 15.04 20.96 -16.68
CA LEU A 231 13.99 20.97 -17.68
C LEU A 231 14.60 20.93 -19.08
N LEU A 232 14.38 19.81 -19.77
CA LEU A 232 14.88 19.61 -21.13
C LEU A 232 13.99 20.32 -22.17
N GLY A 233 12.67 20.34 -21.95
CA GLY A 233 11.68 20.98 -22.84
C GLY A 233 11.13 20.06 -23.92
N VAL A 234 10.93 18.79 -23.59
CA VAL A 234 10.30 17.79 -24.46
C VAL A 234 8.92 17.42 -23.92
N GLU A 235 7.97 17.17 -24.81
CA GLU A 235 6.65 16.65 -24.47
C GLU A 235 6.55 15.16 -24.75
N ALA A 236 5.86 14.43 -23.87
CA ALA A 236 5.61 13.01 -24.03
C ALA A 236 4.55 12.75 -25.11
N SER A 237 4.68 11.64 -25.84
CA SER A 237 3.67 11.18 -26.79
C SER A 237 2.28 11.13 -26.16
N ARG A 238 1.29 11.72 -26.82
CA ARG A 238 -0.13 11.62 -26.46
C ARG A 238 -0.85 10.53 -27.26
N ASP A 239 -0.17 9.93 -28.24
CA ASP A 239 -0.71 8.84 -29.05
C ASP A 239 -0.84 7.57 -28.19
N PRO A 240 -2.04 6.96 -28.06
CA PRO A 240 -2.22 5.66 -27.43
C PRO A 240 -1.32 4.56 -28.02
N ALA A 241 -0.91 4.67 -29.28
CA ALA A 241 0.02 3.74 -29.92
C ALA A 241 1.45 3.80 -29.35
N ALA A 242 1.82 4.87 -28.65
CA ALA A 242 3.09 4.98 -27.94
C ALA A 242 3.10 4.24 -26.59
N ILE A 243 1.97 3.67 -26.18
CA ILE A 243 1.91 2.78 -25.03
C ILE A 243 2.39 1.40 -25.50
N LYS A 244 3.59 1.02 -25.06
CA LYS A 244 4.13 -0.32 -25.30
C LYS A 244 4.02 -1.20 -24.08
N ARG A 245 3.92 -2.50 -24.36
CA ARG A 245 3.96 -3.54 -23.35
C ARG A 245 5.41 -3.95 -23.11
N LEU A 246 5.95 -3.59 -21.96
CA LEU A 246 7.23 -4.08 -21.49
C LEU A 246 7.03 -5.45 -20.84
N THR A 247 7.68 -6.48 -21.38
CA THR A 247 7.64 -7.83 -20.83
C THR A 247 8.84 -8.06 -19.92
N TYR A 248 8.67 -8.89 -18.90
CA TYR A 248 9.70 -9.16 -17.90
C TYR A 248 10.03 -10.65 -17.85
N SER A 249 11.30 -10.97 -17.61
CA SER A 249 11.69 -12.30 -17.15
C SER A 249 11.13 -12.56 -15.74
N PRO A 250 11.06 -13.81 -15.25
CA PRO A 250 10.55 -14.10 -13.91
C PRO A 250 11.24 -13.26 -12.82
N TRP A 251 12.56 -13.15 -12.88
CA TRP A 251 13.33 -12.33 -11.94
C TRP A 251 13.17 -10.83 -12.19
N GLY A 252 13.08 -10.42 -13.46
CA GLY A 252 12.78 -9.03 -13.82
C GLY A 252 11.42 -8.57 -13.29
N ALA A 253 10.43 -9.45 -13.29
CA ALA A 253 9.07 -9.17 -12.81
C ALA A 253 9.05 -8.96 -11.29
N VAL A 254 9.79 -9.78 -10.53
CA VAL A 254 9.96 -9.59 -9.09
C VAL A 254 10.68 -8.28 -8.79
N LYS A 255 11.78 -7.98 -9.49
CA LYS A 255 12.50 -6.71 -9.30
C LYS A 255 11.62 -5.50 -9.61
N ALA A 256 10.84 -5.57 -10.69
CA ALA A 256 9.87 -4.52 -11.05
C ALA A 256 8.79 -4.37 -9.99
N ALA A 257 8.24 -5.49 -9.49
CA ALA A 257 7.23 -5.49 -8.43
C ALA A 257 7.75 -4.87 -7.12
N VAL A 258 8.98 -5.16 -6.71
CA VAL A 258 9.60 -4.51 -5.54
C VAL A 258 9.71 -3.00 -5.75
N GLY A 259 10.14 -2.56 -6.93
CA GLY A 259 10.21 -1.13 -7.27
C GLY A 259 8.84 -0.44 -7.30
N GLU A 260 7.82 -1.14 -7.77
CA GLU A 260 6.42 -0.67 -7.76
C GLU A 260 5.86 -0.56 -6.34
N THR A 261 6.06 -1.60 -5.52
CA THR A 261 5.73 -1.57 -4.09
C THR A 261 6.44 -0.42 -3.37
N TRP A 262 7.73 -0.20 -3.63
CA TRP A 262 8.48 0.92 -3.05
C TRP A 262 7.93 2.28 -3.50
N SER A 263 7.60 2.41 -4.79
CA SER A 263 7.00 3.63 -5.34
C SER A 263 5.64 3.94 -4.69
N LEU A 264 4.84 2.90 -4.40
CA LEU A 264 3.57 3.06 -3.68
C LEU A 264 3.81 3.51 -2.23
N VAL A 265 4.77 2.92 -1.53
CA VAL A 265 5.15 3.35 -0.17
C VAL A 265 5.57 4.83 -0.16
N GLU A 266 6.46 5.23 -1.07
CA GLU A 266 6.93 6.61 -1.17
C GLU A 266 5.78 7.58 -1.46
N ARG A 267 4.89 7.25 -2.41
CA ARG A 267 3.71 8.05 -2.72
C ARG A 267 2.78 8.21 -1.52
N THR A 268 2.52 7.13 -0.80
CA THR A 268 1.66 7.14 0.40
C THR A 268 2.29 7.97 1.52
N LEU A 269 3.58 7.81 1.78
CA LEU A 269 4.30 8.62 2.79
C LEU A 269 4.33 10.11 2.41
N ASN A 270 4.58 10.42 1.14
CA ASN A 270 4.57 11.80 0.64
C ASN A 270 3.17 12.42 0.73
N PHE A 271 2.13 11.65 0.43
CA PHE A 271 0.74 12.09 0.60
C PHE A 271 0.43 12.40 2.07
N ILE A 272 0.73 11.49 2.99
CA ILE A 272 0.53 11.69 4.44
C ILE A 272 1.32 12.90 4.94
N ARG A 273 2.57 13.05 4.49
CA ARG A 273 3.41 14.20 4.85
C ARG A 273 2.75 15.51 4.40
N ARG A 274 2.33 15.60 3.14
CA ARG A 274 1.67 16.79 2.57
C ARG A 274 0.35 17.12 3.27
N LEU A 275 -0.42 16.09 3.60
CA LEU A 275 -1.65 16.24 4.37
C LEU A 275 -1.36 16.83 5.76
N ALA A 276 -0.35 16.31 6.47
CA ALA A 276 0.04 16.81 7.79
C ALA A 276 0.53 18.27 7.78
N MET A 277 1.08 18.75 6.65
CA MET A 277 1.48 20.15 6.47
C MET A 277 0.34 21.05 5.96
N GLY A 278 -0.85 20.50 5.72
CA GLY A 278 -2.03 21.24 5.23
C GLY A 278 -1.97 21.63 3.76
N TRP A 279 -1.14 20.95 2.95
CA TRP A 279 -1.01 21.23 1.51
C TRP A 279 -1.88 20.36 0.63
N GLU A 280 -2.50 19.34 1.21
CA GLU A 280 -3.46 18.48 0.53
C GLU A 280 -4.83 18.59 1.17
N SER A 281 -5.86 18.50 0.34
CA SER A 281 -7.22 18.45 0.83
C SER A 281 -7.51 17.08 1.44
N THR A 282 -8.30 17.10 2.50
CA THR A 282 -8.76 15.87 3.17
C THR A 282 -9.75 15.08 2.31
N ASP A 283 -10.24 15.66 1.23
CA ASP A 283 -11.20 15.05 0.29
C ASP A 283 -10.68 13.74 -0.32
N GLN A 284 -9.35 13.57 -0.37
CA GLN A 284 -8.70 12.38 -0.90
C GLN A 284 -8.63 11.21 0.11
N LEU A 285 -8.98 11.44 1.38
CA LEU A 285 -9.03 10.40 2.40
C LEU A 285 -10.33 9.61 2.26
N SER A 286 -10.19 8.36 1.83
CA SER A 286 -11.31 7.41 1.75
C SER A 286 -11.42 6.60 3.05
N GLY A 287 -12.62 6.56 3.60
CA GLY A 287 -12.98 5.66 4.70
C GLY A 287 -13.44 4.28 4.20
N PRO A 288 -14.08 3.47 5.07
CA PRO A 288 -14.58 2.15 4.71
C PRO A 288 -15.57 2.16 3.53
N ILE A 289 -16.36 3.23 3.38
CA ILE A 289 -17.35 3.34 2.30
C ILE A 289 -16.65 3.66 0.98
N GLY A 290 -15.63 4.52 1.01
CA GLY A 290 -14.76 4.79 -0.13
C GLY A 290 -14.06 3.53 -0.63
N ILE A 291 -13.52 2.70 0.27
CA ILE A 291 -12.90 1.41 -0.08
C ILE A 291 -13.93 0.45 -0.68
N ALA A 292 -15.16 0.41 -0.13
CA ALA A 292 -16.22 -0.43 -0.68
C ALA A 292 -16.56 -0.03 -2.12
N ARG A 293 -16.74 1.27 -2.37
CA ARG A 293 -16.99 1.81 -3.72
C ARG A 293 -15.83 1.51 -4.66
N ALA A 294 -14.59 1.74 -4.23
CA ALA A 294 -13.41 1.45 -5.04
C ALA A 294 -13.35 -0.04 -5.43
N SER A 295 -13.76 -0.95 -4.53
CA SER A 295 -13.84 -2.38 -4.80
C SER A 295 -14.91 -2.71 -5.84
N GLY A 296 -16.12 -2.15 -5.71
CA GLY A 296 -17.18 -2.32 -6.71
C GLY A 296 -16.79 -1.77 -8.07
N THR A 297 -16.26 -0.53 -8.13
CA THR A 297 -15.79 0.09 -9.37
C THR A 297 -14.63 -0.69 -10.01
N ALA A 298 -13.69 -1.20 -9.21
CA ALA A 298 -12.61 -2.04 -9.73
C ALA A 298 -13.17 -3.29 -10.42
N PHE A 299 -14.13 -3.98 -9.80
CA PHE A 299 -14.78 -5.14 -10.41
C PHE A 299 -15.59 -4.78 -11.67
N ASP A 300 -16.33 -3.67 -11.65
CA ASP A 300 -17.12 -3.25 -12.81
C ASP A 300 -16.23 -2.90 -14.02
N VAL A 301 -15.09 -2.26 -13.78
CA VAL A 301 -14.18 -1.79 -14.85
C VAL A 301 -13.29 -2.91 -15.39
N GLY A 302 -12.77 -3.79 -14.53
CA GLY A 302 -11.79 -4.80 -14.94
C GLY A 302 -11.93 -6.15 -14.27
N GLY A 303 -13.10 -6.44 -13.69
CA GLY A 303 -13.44 -7.74 -13.11
C GLY A 303 -12.46 -8.18 -12.01
N VAL A 304 -12.19 -9.49 -12.01
CA VAL A 304 -11.25 -10.10 -11.05
C VAL A 304 -9.84 -9.54 -11.18
N TYR A 305 -9.40 -9.17 -12.39
CA TYR A 305 -8.06 -8.62 -12.61
C TYR A 305 -7.85 -7.32 -11.81
N SER A 306 -8.78 -6.38 -11.92
CA SER A 306 -8.74 -5.13 -11.16
C SER A 306 -8.94 -5.34 -9.67
N LEU A 307 -9.75 -6.32 -9.23
CA LEU A 307 -9.85 -6.67 -7.81
C LEU A 307 -8.53 -7.20 -7.25
N VAL A 308 -7.83 -8.07 -7.97
CA VAL A 308 -6.52 -8.58 -7.55
C VAL A 308 -5.50 -7.44 -7.50
N SER A 309 -5.53 -6.51 -8.45
CA SER A 309 -4.73 -5.28 -8.41
C SER A 309 -5.02 -4.44 -7.16
N LEU A 310 -6.30 -4.26 -6.84
CA LEU A 310 -6.73 -3.53 -5.64
C LEU A 310 -6.28 -4.25 -4.36
N ILE A 311 -6.32 -5.58 -4.31
CA ILE A 311 -5.77 -6.36 -3.19
C ILE A 311 -4.27 -6.05 -3.03
N GLY A 312 -3.50 -6.04 -4.11
CA GLY A 312 -2.08 -5.67 -4.07
C GLY A 312 -1.85 -4.27 -3.50
N PHE A 313 -2.57 -3.27 -4.03
CA PHE A 313 -2.50 -1.88 -3.56
C PHE A 313 -2.91 -1.71 -2.09
N MET A 314 -4.03 -2.32 -1.69
CA MET A 314 -4.53 -2.26 -0.31
C MET A 314 -3.62 -3.02 0.65
N SER A 315 -2.99 -4.11 0.21
CA SER A 315 -2.04 -4.87 1.02
C SER A 315 -0.80 -4.02 1.35
N VAL A 316 -0.23 -3.30 0.37
CA VAL A 316 0.85 -2.32 0.66
C VAL A 316 0.38 -1.27 1.66
N SER A 317 -0.81 -0.71 1.45
CA SER A 317 -1.34 0.38 2.29
C SER A 317 -1.58 -0.06 3.73
N ILE A 318 -2.23 -1.21 3.94
CA ILE A 318 -2.52 -1.78 5.27
C ILE A 318 -1.21 -2.22 5.95
N GLY A 319 -0.31 -2.89 5.21
CA GLY A 319 1.01 -3.24 5.74
C GLY A 319 1.82 -2.02 6.19
N LEU A 320 1.82 -0.94 5.38
CA LEU A 320 2.52 0.30 5.73
C LEU A 320 1.91 0.99 6.95
N ILE A 321 0.59 1.15 6.98
CA ILE A 321 -0.11 1.82 8.11
C ILE A 321 0.09 1.02 9.40
N ASN A 322 0.02 -0.32 9.36
CA ASN A 322 0.23 -1.13 10.55
C ASN A 322 1.67 -1.06 11.08
N LEU A 323 2.66 -0.63 10.28
CA LEU A 323 4.02 -0.37 10.78
C LEU A 323 4.18 1.00 11.44
N PHE A 324 3.19 1.88 11.39
CA PHE A 324 3.29 3.18 12.05
C PHE A 324 3.35 3.03 13.57
N PRO A 325 4.11 3.89 14.27
CA PRO A 325 4.28 3.84 15.72
C PRO A 325 3.05 4.40 16.46
N ILE A 326 1.87 3.90 16.11
CA ILE A 326 0.58 4.28 16.69
C ILE A 326 0.16 3.13 17.61
N PRO A 327 -0.03 3.38 18.92
CA PRO A 327 -0.54 2.36 19.83
C PRO A 327 -1.88 1.80 19.31
N LEU A 328 -2.15 0.50 19.50
CA LEU A 328 -3.21 -0.31 18.88
C LEU A 328 -2.85 -0.93 17.51
N LEU A 329 -1.87 -0.38 16.79
CA LEU A 329 -1.30 -1.02 15.59
C LEU A 329 -0.06 -1.85 15.94
N ASP A 330 0.38 -2.71 15.02
CA ASP A 330 1.58 -3.53 15.19
C ASP A 330 2.83 -2.68 15.47
N GLY A 331 2.99 -1.58 14.74
CA GLY A 331 4.10 -0.65 14.89
C GLY A 331 4.13 0.02 16.26
N GLY A 332 2.98 0.17 16.93
CA GLY A 332 2.91 0.59 18.33
C GLY A 332 3.51 -0.44 19.28
N HIS A 333 3.24 -1.72 19.07
CA HIS A 333 3.86 -2.80 19.85
C HIS A 333 5.36 -2.89 19.57
N LEU A 334 5.78 -2.74 18.30
CA LEU A 334 7.20 -2.67 17.92
C LEU A 334 7.91 -1.50 18.59
N LEU A 335 7.25 -0.33 18.71
CA LEU A 335 7.79 0.81 19.45
C LEU A 335 7.99 0.47 20.93
N PHE A 336 7.00 -0.16 21.59
CA PHE A 336 7.14 -0.57 22.99
C PHE A 336 8.27 -1.59 23.18
N TYR A 337 8.42 -2.53 22.26
CA TYR A 337 9.52 -3.50 22.27
C TYR A 337 10.88 -2.85 22.02
N ALA A 338 10.97 -1.85 21.14
CA ALA A 338 12.19 -1.08 20.94
C ALA A 338 12.58 -0.33 22.23
N ILE A 339 11.61 0.29 22.90
CA ILE A 339 11.82 0.96 24.20
C ILE A 339 12.27 -0.05 25.27
N GLU A 340 11.66 -1.23 25.32
CA GLU A 340 12.04 -2.31 26.24
C GLU A 340 13.46 -2.82 25.98
N ALA A 341 13.84 -3.02 24.71
CA ALA A 341 15.18 -3.46 24.32
C ALA A 341 16.26 -2.46 24.74
N VAL A 342 15.99 -1.15 24.61
CA VAL A 342 16.92 -0.09 25.04
C VAL A 342 16.98 0.04 26.56
N ARG A 343 15.85 -0.10 27.26
CA ARG A 343 15.77 0.06 28.72
C ARG A 343 16.13 -1.20 29.51
N GLY A 344 16.18 -2.36 28.86
CA GLY A 344 16.34 -3.67 29.49
C GLY A 344 15.14 -4.13 30.33
N ARG A 345 14.04 -3.37 30.35
CA ARG A 345 12.81 -3.68 31.10
C ARG A 345 11.57 -3.11 30.40
N PRO A 346 10.41 -3.77 30.50
CA PRO A 346 9.17 -3.32 29.86
C PRO A 346 8.68 -1.98 30.41
N LEU A 347 7.86 -1.28 29.63
CA LEU A 347 7.12 -0.11 30.10
C LEU A 347 6.14 -0.53 31.20
N SER A 348 5.98 0.34 32.21
CA SER A 348 4.98 0.14 33.26
C SER A 348 3.58 0.01 32.66
N GLU A 349 2.73 -0.81 33.27
CA GLU A 349 1.35 -1.05 32.84
C GLU A 349 0.58 0.25 32.56
N LYS A 350 0.63 1.21 33.49
CA LYS A 350 -0.01 2.52 33.34
C LYS A 350 0.44 3.25 32.08
N ALA A 351 1.71 3.14 31.71
CA ALA A 351 2.24 3.78 30.51
C ALA A 351 1.75 3.09 29.23
N GLN A 352 1.68 1.76 29.23
CA GLN A 352 1.12 0.99 28.11
C GLN A 352 -0.38 1.26 27.95
N GLU A 353 -1.14 1.25 29.05
CA GLU A 353 -2.58 1.54 29.07
C GLU A 353 -2.88 2.95 28.54
N ILE A 354 -2.15 3.96 29.02
CA ILE A 354 -2.25 5.34 28.51
C ILE A 354 -1.93 5.37 27.01
N GLY A 355 -0.85 4.68 26.60
CA GLY A 355 -0.48 4.55 25.20
C GLY A 355 -1.63 3.99 24.36
N PHE A 356 -2.19 2.83 24.73
CA PHE A 356 -3.31 2.21 24.04
C PHE A 356 -4.56 3.11 24.01
N ARG A 357 -4.86 3.82 25.10
CA ARG A 357 -6.01 4.74 25.15
C ARG A 357 -5.84 5.92 24.20
N ILE A 358 -4.65 6.50 24.13
CA ILE A 358 -4.33 7.56 23.17
C ILE A 358 -4.40 7.02 21.74
N GLY A 359 -3.81 5.87 21.47
CA GLY A 359 -3.85 5.22 20.15
C GLY A 359 -5.27 4.90 19.69
N PHE A 360 -6.09 4.31 20.57
CA PHE A 360 -7.51 4.06 20.31
C PHE A 360 -8.27 5.34 20.01
N ALA A 361 -8.07 6.40 20.81
CA ALA A 361 -8.72 7.69 20.57
C ALA A 361 -8.32 8.29 19.21
N LEU A 362 -7.04 8.21 18.83
CA LEU A 362 -6.54 8.67 17.53
C LEU A 362 -7.14 7.87 16.37
N VAL A 363 -7.12 6.53 16.43
CA VAL A 363 -7.68 5.67 15.38
C VAL A 363 -9.19 5.86 15.28
N ALA A 364 -9.91 5.94 16.40
CA ALA A 364 -11.34 6.21 16.41
C ALA A 364 -11.67 7.58 15.81
N MET A 365 -10.91 8.62 16.15
CA MET A 365 -11.08 9.96 15.57
C MET A 365 -10.84 9.94 14.06
N LEU A 366 -9.78 9.28 13.59
CA LEU A 366 -9.49 9.13 12.16
C LEU A 366 -10.60 8.37 11.43
N MET A 367 -11.11 7.28 12.02
CA MET A 367 -12.18 6.48 11.44
C MET A 367 -13.48 7.29 11.34
N LEU A 368 -13.85 8.04 12.38
CA LEU A 368 -15.00 8.93 12.37
C LEU A 368 -14.84 10.04 11.33
N PHE A 369 -13.65 10.64 11.27
CA PHE A 369 -13.32 11.66 10.28
C PHE A 369 -13.42 11.14 8.85
N ALA A 370 -12.80 9.99 8.54
CA ALA A 370 -12.84 9.39 7.22
C ALA A 370 -14.25 8.94 6.82
N THR A 371 -15.03 8.42 7.77
CA THR A 371 -16.44 8.06 7.53
C THR A 371 -17.29 9.30 7.28
N TRP A 372 -17.07 10.38 8.04
CA TRP A 372 -17.73 11.66 7.79
C TRP A 372 -17.37 12.22 6.41
N ASN A 373 -16.09 12.17 6.04
CA ASN A 373 -15.61 12.60 4.73
C ASN A 373 -16.30 11.81 3.60
N ASP A 374 -16.36 10.48 3.73
CA ASP A 374 -17.08 9.61 2.80
C ASP A 374 -18.56 10.02 2.67
N LEU A 375 -19.25 10.28 3.78
CA LEU A 375 -20.67 10.67 3.81
C LEU A 375 -20.92 12.02 3.14
N VAL A 376 -20.04 13.01 3.37
CA VAL A 376 -20.13 14.31 2.70
C VAL A 376 -20.00 14.14 1.18
N HIS A 377 -19.03 13.34 0.73
CA HIS A 377 -18.85 13.06 -0.71
C HIS A 377 -19.97 12.19 -1.31
N LEU A 378 -20.59 11.32 -0.52
CA LEU A 378 -21.80 10.60 -0.93
C LEU A 378 -22.96 11.57 -1.16
N GLY A 379 -23.20 12.50 -0.22
CA GLY A 379 -24.28 13.48 -0.30
C GLY A 379 -24.16 14.40 -1.51
N THR A 380 -22.95 14.88 -1.82
CA THR A 380 -22.72 15.74 -3.01
C THR A 380 -22.95 14.99 -4.32
N SER A 381 -22.58 13.70 -4.41
CA SER A 381 -22.82 12.88 -5.61
C SER A 381 -24.31 12.58 -5.85
N PHE A 382 -25.12 12.53 -4.79
CA PHE A 382 -26.57 12.31 -4.88
C PHE A 382 -27.31 13.57 -5.32
N LEU A 383 -26.87 14.74 -4.83
CA LEU A 383 -27.43 16.04 -5.24
C LEU A 383 -27.09 16.39 -6.70
N ALA A 384 -25.88 16.05 -7.17
CA ALA A 384 -25.46 16.30 -8.56
C ALA A 384 -26.15 15.41 -9.61
N ARG A 385 -26.74 14.26 -9.21
CA ARG A 385 -27.56 13.42 -10.10
C ARG A 385 -29.05 13.80 -10.11
N GLY A 386 -29.46 14.72 -9.24
CA GLY A 386 -30.85 15.18 -9.10
C GLY A 386 -31.16 16.53 -9.76
N SER A 387 -30.18 17.14 -10.45
CA SER A 387 -30.31 18.43 -11.16
C SER A 387 -30.26 18.27 -12.66
#